data_AF-A0A3P6RLR5-F1
#
_entry.id   AF-A0A3P6RLR5-F1
#
_cell.length_a   1.000
_cell.length_b   1.000
_cell.length_c   1.000
_cell.angle_alpha   90.00
_cell.angle_beta   90.00
_cell.angle_gamma   90.00
#
_symmetry.space_group_name_H-M   'P 1'
#
loop_
_entity.id
_entity.type
_entity.pdbx_description
1 polymer ?
#
loop_
_entity_poly.entity_id
_entity_poly.type
_entity_poly.pdbx_seq_one_letter_code
_entity_poly.pdbx_strand_id
1 'polypeptide(L)'
;MHLVSWVHPRGAELRQAGISLRRICELAARGKMTDDSSMLFRRFEPMLLSRVRHGTANLVQFCGEQFYVEVKYDGEHFLLHRGPGGEMRYFSRAKNDFTKTIAPVLDHRINSFFAPSVESCILDTELLLWDTIDEKYGFFF
;
A
#
# COMPACT_ATOMS: atom_id res chain seq x y z
N MET A 1 1.66 -23.35 -1.53
CA MET A 1 1.70 -23.64 -0.08
C MET A 1 2.79 -22.77 0.54
N HIS A 2 2.45 -21.86 1.46
CA HIS A 2 3.46 -21.01 2.11
C HIS A 2 3.95 -21.68 3.41
N LEU A 3 5.27 -21.70 3.64
CA LEU A 3 5.87 -22.23 4.87
C LEU A 3 5.27 -21.60 6.15
N VAL A 4 4.91 -20.31 6.08
CA VAL A 4 4.32 -19.59 7.21
C VAL A 4 2.95 -20.16 7.62
N SER A 5 2.21 -20.77 6.70
CA SER A 5 0.91 -21.40 6.98
C SER A 5 1.05 -22.68 7.81
N TRP A 6 2.26 -23.26 7.88
CA TRP A 6 2.55 -24.42 8.74
C TRP A 6 2.81 -24.00 10.19
N VAL A 7 3.26 -22.77 10.39
CA VAL A 7 3.54 -22.21 11.72
C VAL A 7 2.27 -21.64 12.36
N HIS A 8 1.40 -21.03 11.55
CA HIS A 8 0.18 -20.39 12.02
C HIS A 8 -0.94 -20.56 11.00
N PRO A 9 -2.19 -20.90 11.39
CA PRO A 9 -3.28 -21.12 10.45
C PRO A 9 -3.54 -19.92 9.51
N ARG A 10 -3.40 -18.70 10.02
CA ARG A 10 -3.51 -17.44 9.26
C ARG A 10 -2.16 -16.87 8.81
N GLY A 11 -1.11 -17.69 8.78
CA GLY A 11 0.26 -17.22 8.58
C GLY A 11 0.45 -16.44 7.27
N ALA A 12 -0.20 -16.87 6.19
CA ALA A 12 -0.12 -16.17 4.90
C ALA A 12 -0.75 -14.78 4.97
N GLU A 13 -1.97 -14.67 5.51
CA GLU A 13 -2.68 -13.39 5.70
C GLU A 13 -1.91 -12.44 6.61
N LEU A 14 -1.37 -12.94 7.73
CA LEU A 14 -0.56 -12.12 8.63
C LEU A 14 0.69 -11.60 7.93
N ARG A 15 1.33 -12.43 7.09
CA ARG A 15 2.50 -12.02 6.33
C ARG A 15 2.16 -10.96 5.28
N GLN A 16 1.01 -11.10 4.61
CA GLN A 16 0.48 -10.12 3.66
C GLN A 16 0.14 -8.80 4.35
N ALA A 17 -0.41 -8.85 5.57
CA ALA A 17 -0.67 -7.68 6.41
C ALA A 17 0.60 -7.01 6.99
N GLY A 18 1.79 -7.46 6.57
CA GLY A 18 3.07 -6.86 6.97
C GLY A 18 3.57 -7.29 8.35
N ILE A 19 2.99 -8.32 8.96
CA ILE A 19 3.47 -8.87 10.24
C ILE A 19 4.80 -9.60 10.01
N SER A 20 5.76 -9.37 10.92
CA SER A 20 7.07 -10.01 10.87
C SER A 20 6.98 -11.50 11.18
N LEU A 21 7.87 -12.31 10.60
CA LEU A 21 7.91 -13.76 10.87
C LEU A 21 8.06 -14.06 12.36
N ARG A 22 8.93 -13.30 13.06
CA ARG A 22 9.08 -13.40 14.51
C ARG A 22 7.75 -13.22 15.22
N ARG A 23 6.99 -12.18 14.87
CA ARG A 23 5.71 -11.89 15.49
C ARG A 23 4.67 -12.98 15.19
N ILE A 24 4.66 -13.52 13.97
CA ILE A 24 3.81 -14.66 13.62
C ILE A 24 4.13 -15.87 14.51
N CYS A 25 5.40 -16.19 14.74
CA CYS A 25 5.81 -17.26 15.65
C CYS A 25 5.36 -16.99 17.10
N GLU A 26 5.47 -15.75 17.58
CA GLU A 26 5.01 -15.36 18.92
C GLU A 26 3.48 -15.52 19.08
N LEU A 27 2.71 -15.19 18.05
CA LEU A 27 1.26 -15.37 18.03
C LEU A 27 0.90 -16.86 18.06
N ALA A 28 1.57 -17.67 17.25
CA ALA A 28 1.41 -19.13 17.24
C ALA A 28 1.72 -19.75 18.61
N ALA A 29 2.83 -19.36 19.23
CA ALA A 29 3.22 -19.86 20.56
C ALA A 29 2.21 -19.49 21.66
N ARG A 30 1.44 -18.40 21.46
CA ARG A 30 0.40 -17.94 22.40
C ARG A 30 -1.00 -18.41 22.02
N GLY A 31 -1.16 -19.19 20.94
CA GLY A 31 -2.46 -19.59 20.40
C GLY A 31 -3.33 -18.41 19.94
N LYS A 32 -2.73 -17.27 19.60
CA LYS A 32 -3.46 -16.08 19.13
C LYS A 32 -3.58 -16.06 17.63
N MET A 33 -4.78 -15.82 17.12
CA MET A 33 -5.09 -15.86 15.69
C MET A 33 -4.87 -14.54 14.95
N THR A 34 -4.91 -13.41 15.66
CA THR A 34 -4.83 -12.06 15.10
C THR A 34 -3.74 -11.24 15.77
N ASP A 35 -3.29 -10.20 15.08
CA ASP A 35 -2.44 -9.17 15.65
C ASP A 35 -3.17 -7.82 15.62
N ASP A 36 -3.51 -7.33 16.81
CA ASP A 36 -4.29 -6.11 16.99
C ASP A 36 -3.42 -4.85 17.03
N SER A 37 -2.11 -4.95 16.72
CA SER A 37 -1.26 -3.76 16.69
C SER A 37 -1.56 -2.88 15.45
N SER A 38 -1.11 -1.63 15.49
CA SER A 38 -1.38 -0.68 14.42
C SER A 38 -0.78 -1.12 13.08
N MET A 39 -1.51 -0.86 11.99
CA MET A 39 -1.01 -1.02 10.61
C MET A 39 -0.01 0.07 10.21
N LEU A 40 0.07 1.16 10.98
CA LEU A 40 0.98 2.26 10.70
C LEU A 40 2.42 1.73 10.63
N PHE A 41 3.12 2.15 9.57
CA PHE A 41 4.48 1.73 9.22
C PHE A 41 4.72 0.24 8.96
N ARG A 42 3.66 -0.57 8.81
CA ARG A 42 3.81 -1.94 8.30
C ARG A 42 3.98 -1.94 6.79
N ARG A 43 4.87 -2.81 6.32
CA ARG A 43 5.04 -3.07 4.89
C ARG A 43 4.10 -4.20 4.46
N PHE A 44 2.83 -3.86 4.24
CA PHE A 44 1.82 -4.81 3.79
C PHE A 44 1.75 -4.87 2.26
N GLU A 45 1.18 -5.96 1.74
CA GLU A 45 0.95 -6.12 0.30
C GLU A 45 -0.28 -5.30 -0.11
N PRO A 46 -0.17 -4.39 -1.08
CA PRO A 46 -1.30 -3.61 -1.55
C PRO A 46 -2.31 -4.49 -2.30
N MET A 47 -3.55 -3.99 -2.40
CA MET A 47 -4.60 -4.69 -3.14
C MET A 47 -4.24 -4.73 -4.63
N LEU A 48 -4.53 -5.86 -5.28
CA LEU A 48 -4.25 -6.04 -6.70
C LEU A 48 -5.54 -6.07 -7.51
N LEU A 49 -5.52 -5.39 -8.66
CA LEU A 49 -6.61 -5.45 -9.64
C LEU A 49 -6.61 -6.80 -10.36
N SER A 50 -7.81 -7.35 -10.55
CA SER A 50 -8.02 -8.47 -11.46
C SER A 50 -8.23 -7.96 -12.89
N ARG A 51 -7.69 -8.67 -13.88
CA ARG A 51 -7.81 -8.29 -15.29
C ARG A 51 -9.12 -8.84 -15.88
N VAL A 52 -9.96 -7.95 -16.41
CA VAL A 52 -11.16 -8.33 -17.16
C VAL A 52 -10.78 -8.59 -18.62
N ARG A 53 -11.02 -9.82 -19.11
CA ARG A 53 -10.55 -10.28 -20.44
C ARG A 53 -11.55 -10.09 -21.59
N HIS A 54 -12.85 -9.98 -21.32
CA HIS A 54 -13.92 -10.09 -22.34
C HIS A 54 -14.76 -8.80 -22.50
N GLY A 55 -14.12 -7.64 -22.33
CA GLY A 55 -14.80 -6.34 -22.42
C GLY A 55 -15.61 -5.99 -21.17
N THR A 56 -16.29 -4.85 -21.23
CA THR A 56 -16.97 -4.23 -20.06
C THR A 56 -18.35 -4.82 -19.76
N ALA A 57 -18.89 -5.66 -20.66
CA ALA A 57 -20.25 -6.19 -20.56
C ALA A 57 -20.53 -6.97 -19.26
N ASN A 58 -19.49 -7.56 -18.65
CA ASN A 58 -19.61 -8.34 -17.41
C ASN A 58 -19.16 -7.56 -16.16
N LEU A 59 -18.84 -6.26 -16.26
CA LEU A 59 -18.38 -5.49 -15.08
C LEU A 59 -19.43 -5.47 -13.97
N VAL A 60 -20.72 -5.36 -14.32
CA VAL A 60 -21.82 -5.37 -13.33
C VAL A 60 -21.84 -6.66 -12.50
N GLN A 61 -21.45 -7.79 -13.08
CA GLN A 61 -21.38 -9.06 -12.36
C GLN A 61 -20.30 -9.05 -11.26
N PHE A 62 -19.20 -8.30 -11.46
CA PHE A 62 -18.07 -8.24 -10.51
C PHE A 62 -18.12 -7.02 -9.58
N CYS A 63 -18.62 -5.89 -10.08
CA CYS A 63 -18.57 -4.59 -9.41
C CYS A 63 -19.93 -4.15 -8.84
N GLY A 64 -21.01 -4.83 -9.20
CA GLY A 64 -22.38 -4.40 -8.91
C GLY A 64 -22.91 -3.37 -9.90
N GLU A 65 -24.14 -2.91 -9.69
CA GLU A 65 -24.82 -1.95 -10.57
C GLU A 65 -24.20 -0.54 -10.53
N GLN A 66 -23.66 -0.16 -9.37
CA GLN A 66 -22.99 1.12 -9.17
C GLN A 66 -21.54 0.88 -8.76
N PHE A 67 -20.61 1.40 -9.54
CA PHE A 67 -19.17 1.27 -9.29
C PHE A 67 -18.42 2.52 -9.74
N TYR A 68 -17.22 2.70 -9.18
CA TYR A 68 -16.32 3.78 -9.56
C TYR A 68 -15.40 3.35 -10.71
N VAL A 69 -15.05 4.31 -11.55
CA VAL A 69 -14.02 4.16 -12.58
C VAL A 69 -12.96 5.22 -12.32
N GLU A 70 -11.71 4.80 -12.31
CA GLU A 70 -10.56 5.68 -12.16
C GLU A 70 -9.60 5.51 -13.33
N VAL A 71 -8.80 6.55 -13.59
CA VAL A 71 -7.70 6.47 -14.54
C VAL A 71 -6.63 5.56 -13.96
N LYS A 72 -6.27 4.51 -14.70
CA LYS A 72 -5.10 3.71 -14.35
C LYS A 72 -3.85 4.44 -14.82
N TYR A 73 -3.14 5.05 -13.88
CA TYR A 73 -1.85 5.65 -14.14
C TYR A 73 -0.75 4.59 -14.37
N ASP A 74 0.33 5.03 -15.01
CA ASP A 74 1.52 4.23 -15.30
C ASP A 74 2.71 4.82 -14.55
N GLY A 75 2.80 4.49 -13.26
CA GLY A 75 3.84 4.99 -12.38
C GLY A 75 4.37 3.91 -11.45
N GLU A 76 5.05 4.37 -10.39
CA GLU A 76 5.55 3.49 -9.34
C GLU A 76 4.59 3.45 -8.16
N HIS A 77 4.08 2.27 -7.86
CA HIS A 77 3.14 2.08 -6.77
C HIS A 77 3.83 2.17 -5.40
N PHE A 78 3.35 3.08 -4.55
CA PHE A 78 3.83 3.29 -3.19
C PHE A 78 2.69 3.37 -2.16
N LEU A 79 2.90 2.73 -1.01
CA LEU A 79 2.19 3.03 0.22
C LEU A 79 2.92 4.15 0.95
N LEU A 80 2.26 5.29 1.12
CA LEU A 80 2.72 6.40 1.94
C LEU A 80 2.10 6.31 3.33
N HIS A 81 2.91 6.08 4.34
CA HIS A 81 2.50 6.14 5.74
C HIS A 81 2.92 7.47 6.34
N ARG A 82 1.97 8.22 6.90
CA ARG A 82 2.23 9.41 7.72
C ARG A 82 1.93 9.09 9.17
N GLY A 83 2.88 9.30 10.06
CA GLY A 83 2.68 9.17 11.50
C GLY A 83 2.63 10.52 12.24
N PRO A 84 2.47 10.47 13.57
CA PRO A 84 2.48 11.64 14.42
C PRO A 84 3.72 12.51 14.20
N GLY A 85 3.56 13.83 14.29
CA GLY A 85 4.65 14.77 14.01
C GLY A 85 5.04 14.88 12.53
N GLY A 86 4.31 14.21 11.63
CA GLY A 86 4.50 14.32 10.18
C GLY A 86 5.58 13.41 9.61
N GLU A 87 6.08 12.43 10.37
CA GLU A 87 7.00 11.40 9.86
C GLU A 87 6.37 10.65 8.68
N MET A 88 7.03 10.65 7.53
CA MET A 88 6.58 9.92 6.34
C MET A 88 7.46 8.70 6.07
N ARG A 89 6.84 7.60 5.64
CA ARG A 89 7.51 6.39 5.16
C ARG A 89 6.91 5.92 3.84
N TYR A 90 7.78 5.49 2.94
CA TYR A 90 7.43 5.13 1.57
C TYR A 90 7.79 3.68 1.30
N PHE A 91 6.79 2.83 1.09
CA PHE A 91 7.00 1.41 0.79
C PHE A 91 6.54 1.09 -0.62
N SER A 92 7.41 0.52 -1.45
CA SER A 92 7.01 0.12 -2.80
C SER A 92 6.05 -1.08 -2.75
N ARG A 93 5.41 -1.38 -3.88
CA ARG A 93 4.60 -2.60 -4.05
C ARG A 93 5.30 -3.89 -3.60
N ALA A 94 6.61 -3.98 -3.79
CA ALA A 94 7.43 -5.12 -3.38
C ALA A 94 7.82 -5.12 -1.88
N LYS A 95 7.24 -4.21 -1.09
CA LYS A 95 7.51 -4.00 0.36
C LYS A 95 8.94 -3.54 0.66
N ASN A 96 9.62 -2.93 -0.31
CA ASN A 96 10.93 -2.31 -0.10
C ASN A 96 10.74 -0.91 0.50
N ASP A 97 11.66 -0.53 1.38
CA ASP A 97 11.65 0.77 2.05
C ASP A 97 12.47 1.79 1.28
N PHE A 98 11.78 2.77 0.67
CA PHE A 98 12.40 3.85 -0.10
C PHE A 98 12.38 5.18 0.66
N THR A 99 12.04 5.17 1.95
CA THR A 99 11.90 6.40 2.75
C THR A 99 13.14 7.28 2.66
N LYS A 100 14.33 6.69 2.76
CA LYS A 100 15.60 7.44 2.70
C LYS A 100 15.84 8.13 1.36
N THR A 101 15.27 7.62 0.27
CA THR A 101 15.45 8.16 -1.08
C THR A 101 14.37 9.19 -1.41
N ILE A 102 13.12 8.90 -1.04
CA ILE A 102 11.96 9.69 -1.45
C ILE A 102 11.69 10.86 -0.49
N ALA A 103 11.79 10.64 0.83
CA ALA A 103 11.45 11.64 1.83
C ALA A 103 12.19 12.98 1.65
N PRO A 104 13.52 13.01 1.39
CA PRO A 104 14.23 14.26 1.16
C PRO A 104 13.71 15.07 -0.04
N VAL A 105 13.11 14.41 -1.03
CA VAL A 105 12.63 15.01 -2.28
C VAL A 105 11.17 15.45 -2.17
N LEU A 106 10.31 14.67 -1.50
CA LEU A 106 8.86 14.88 -1.52
C LEU A 106 8.27 15.46 -0.23
N ASP A 107 8.81 15.16 0.96
CA ASP A 107 8.14 15.49 2.22
C ASP A 107 7.84 16.99 2.32
N HIS A 108 8.81 17.84 1.99
CA HIS A 108 8.64 19.30 2.04
C HIS A 108 7.63 19.83 1.01
N ARG A 109 7.36 19.08 -0.07
CA ARG A 109 6.41 19.45 -1.12
C ARG A 109 4.98 19.04 -0.76
N ILE A 110 4.82 17.90 -0.08
CA ILE A 110 3.49 17.34 0.16
C ILE A 110 2.93 17.62 1.57
N ASN A 111 3.80 17.93 2.55
CA ASN A 111 3.41 18.12 3.96
C ASN A 111 2.29 19.15 4.17
N SER A 112 2.29 20.25 3.42
CA SER A 112 1.31 21.34 3.55
C SER A 112 -0.08 20.98 3.05
N PHE A 113 -0.23 19.90 2.28
CA PHE A 113 -1.52 19.46 1.74
C PHE A 113 -2.30 18.57 2.71
N PHE A 114 -1.68 18.09 3.78
CA PHE A 114 -2.38 17.36 4.84
C PHE A 114 -3.17 18.34 5.72
N ALA A 115 -4.45 18.03 5.96
CA ALA A 115 -5.26 18.81 6.88
C ALA A 115 -4.64 18.78 8.30
N PRO A 116 -4.66 19.89 9.07
CA PRO A 116 -4.07 19.93 10.41
C PRO A 116 -4.65 18.90 11.40
N SER A 117 -5.86 18.41 11.15
CA SER A 117 -6.51 17.37 11.96
C SER A 117 -6.01 15.95 11.68
N VAL A 118 -5.23 15.74 10.61
CA VAL A 118 -4.70 14.43 10.23
C VAL A 118 -3.36 14.19 10.94
N GLU A 119 -3.42 13.53 12.09
CA GLU A 119 -2.22 13.13 12.84
C GLU A 119 -1.48 11.97 12.18
N SER A 120 -2.22 10.97 11.68
CA SER A 120 -1.65 9.82 10.98
C SER A 120 -2.59 9.27 9.92
N CYS A 121 -2.03 8.74 8.83
CA CYS A 121 -2.77 8.09 7.76
C CYS A 121 -1.89 7.13 6.96
N ILE A 122 -2.53 6.28 6.17
CA ILE A 122 -1.88 5.43 5.17
C ILE A 122 -2.58 5.72 3.85
N LEU A 123 -1.80 6.09 2.84
CA LEU A 123 -2.27 6.39 1.50
C LEU A 123 -1.72 5.36 0.52
N ASP A 124 -2.59 4.81 -0.30
CA ASP A 124 -2.23 3.95 -1.42
C ASP A 124 -2.12 4.82 -2.68
N THR A 125 -0.93 4.90 -3.27
CA THR A 125 -0.57 5.96 -4.22
C THR A 125 0.21 5.44 -5.41
N GLU A 126 0.07 6.13 -6.54
CA GLU A 126 0.95 6.00 -7.69
C GLU A 126 1.88 7.22 -7.78
N LEU A 127 3.20 6.99 -7.72
CA LEU A 127 4.20 8.03 -7.93
C LEU A 127 4.43 8.23 -9.42
N LEU A 128 4.24 9.46 -9.89
CA LEU A 128 4.30 9.82 -11.31
C LEU A 128 5.44 10.80 -11.58
N LEU A 129 5.98 10.74 -12.80
CA LEU A 129 6.87 11.75 -13.34
C LEU A 129 6.02 12.83 -14.01
N TRP A 130 6.23 14.08 -13.62
CA TRP A 130 5.55 15.23 -14.20
C TRP A 130 6.54 16.07 -15.01
N ASP A 131 6.28 16.22 -16.31
CA ASP A 131 7.00 17.14 -17.18
C ASP A 131 6.47 18.56 -16.98
N THR A 132 7.31 19.47 -16.50
CA THR A 132 6.92 20.86 -16.22
C THR A 132 6.93 21.77 -17.45
N ILE A 133 7.45 21.30 -18.59
CA ILE A 133 7.48 22.06 -19.85
C ILE A 133 6.26 21.70 -20.67
N ASP A 134 6.02 20.40 -20.84
CA ASP A 134 4.92 19.88 -21.65
C ASP A 134 3.62 19.68 -20.84
N GLU A 135 3.66 19.86 -19.52
CA GLU A 135 2.54 19.69 -18.59
C GLU A 135 1.84 18.33 -18.73
N LYS A 136 2.63 17.26 -18.82
CA LYS A 136 2.15 15.89 -19.02
C LYS A 136 2.85 14.89 -18.11
N TYR A 137 2.19 13.75 -17.88
CA TYR A 137 2.82 12.62 -17.22
C TYR A 137 3.85 11.95 -18.14
N GLY A 138 5.04 11.72 -17.61
CA GLY A 138 6.05 10.87 -18.25
C GLY A 138 5.71 9.38 -18.09
N PHE A 139 6.19 8.55 -19.02
CA PHE A 139 6.07 7.11 -18.92
C PHE A 139 7.20 6.53 -18.06
N PHE A 140 6.89 5.56 -17.22
CA PHE A 140 7.88 4.70 -16.58
C PHE A 140 8.19 3.52 -17.51
N PHE A 141 9.47 3.31 -17.84
CA PHE A 141 9.94 2.21 -18.68
C PHE A 141 10.72 1.18 -17.86
#